data_AF-A0A8T2V1A4-F1
#
_entry.id   AF-A0A8T2V1A4-F1
#
_cell.length_a   1.000
_cell.length_b   1.000
_cell.length_c   1.000
_cell.angle_alpha   90.00
_cell.angle_beta   90.00
_cell.angle_gamma   90.00
#
_symmetry.space_group_name_H-M   'P 1'
#
loop_
_entity.id
_entity.type
_entity.pdbx_description
1 polymer ?
#
loop_
_entity_poly.entity_id
_entity_poly.type
_entity_poly.pdbx_seq_one_letter_code
_entity_poly.pdbx_strand_id
1 'polypeptide(L)'
;MIETRAHWRNRRACILCLDEEFWENVKFVLNILTPIYSVLHMTDCEGATLGLLIHTMRRAIDDVRAATFVTVEQANEVLEVTLRRWTWMHRPIHGFANLLHRAFKSSTLYTDFELLSDRLSYMTRVVPSHLHNDMLEKTSFYLDERGNWIPFMLR
;
A
#
# COMPACT_ATOMS: atom_id res chain seq x y z
N MET A 1 45.13 -13.93 -21.40
CA MET A 1 44.08 -14.76 -20.74
C MET A 1 42.86 -13.97 -20.23
N ILE A 2 42.89 -12.63 -20.19
CA ILE A 2 41.77 -11.80 -19.69
C ILE A 2 40.74 -11.49 -20.80
N GLU A 3 41.20 -11.27 -22.04
CA GLU A 3 40.34 -10.92 -23.19
C GLU A 3 39.34 -12.00 -23.59
N THR A 4 39.73 -13.27 -23.51
CA THR A 4 38.83 -14.38 -23.87
C THR A 4 37.66 -14.48 -22.90
N ARG A 5 37.86 -14.21 -21.60
CA ARG A 5 36.79 -14.28 -20.58
C ARG A 5 35.79 -13.12 -20.70
N ALA A 6 36.25 -11.94 -21.11
CA ALA A 6 35.40 -10.77 -21.39
C ALA A 6 34.56 -10.99 -22.65
N HIS A 7 35.13 -11.57 -23.71
CA HIS A 7 34.39 -11.85 -24.95
C HIS A 7 33.24 -12.87 -24.74
N TRP A 8 33.46 -13.92 -23.95
CA TRP A 8 32.42 -14.92 -23.67
C TRP A 8 31.29 -14.36 -22.79
N ARG A 9 31.63 -13.44 -21.87
CA ARG A 9 30.64 -12.70 -21.06
C ARG A 9 29.79 -11.78 -21.94
N ASN A 10 30.41 -11.03 -22.84
CA ASN A 10 29.71 -10.16 -23.78
C ASN A 10 28.83 -10.98 -24.74
N ARG A 11 29.30 -12.15 -25.21
CA ARG A 11 28.49 -13.06 -26.05
C ARG A 11 27.27 -13.60 -25.31
N ARG A 12 27.43 -14.03 -24.05
CA ARG A 12 26.31 -14.50 -23.21
C ARG A 12 25.31 -13.39 -22.89
N ALA A 13 25.79 -12.17 -22.62
CA ALA A 13 24.93 -11.01 -22.44
C ALA A 13 24.14 -10.70 -23.71
N CYS A 14 24.77 -10.71 -24.90
CA CYS A 14 24.05 -10.57 -26.17
C CYS A 14 22.99 -11.66 -26.40
N ILE A 15 23.28 -12.92 -26.05
CA ILE A 15 22.30 -14.02 -26.18
C ILE A 15 21.10 -13.78 -25.27
N LEU A 16 21.30 -13.43 -24.01
CA LEU A 16 20.22 -13.08 -23.07
C LEU A 16 19.42 -11.85 -23.54
N CYS A 17 20.08 -10.83 -24.08
CA CYS A 17 19.41 -9.63 -24.60
C CYS A 17 18.53 -9.92 -25.82
N LEU A 18 18.81 -10.99 -26.57
CA LEU A 18 18.06 -11.40 -27.76
C LEU A 18 17.08 -12.54 -27.50
N ASP A 19 17.04 -13.07 -26.28
CA ASP A 19 16.15 -14.15 -25.88
C ASP A 19 14.75 -13.60 -25.56
N GLU A 20 13.81 -13.81 -26.48
CA GLU A 20 12.43 -13.35 -26.32
C GLU A 20 11.73 -13.99 -25.12
N GLU A 21 11.97 -15.28 -24.86
CA GLU A 21 11.37 -16.00 -23.74
C GLU A 21 11.86 -15.43 -22.41
N PHE A 22 13.16 -15.12 -22.30
CA PHE A 22 13.70 -14.42 -21.14
C PHE A 22 12.98 -13.10 -20.88
N TRP A 23 12.78 -12.27 -21.90
CA TRP A 23 12.12 -10.97 -21.73
C TRP A 23 10.63 -11.07 -21.43
N GLU A 24 9.92 -12.07 -21.97
CA GLU A 24 8.54 -12.34 -21.59
C GLU A 24 8.44 -12.75 -20.11
N ASN A 25 9.35 -13.60 -19.62
CA ASN A 25 9.43 -13.93 -18.21
C ASN A 25 9.76 -12.71 -17.33
N VAL A 26 10.63 -11.80 -17.79
CA VAL A 26 10.92 -10.54 -17.08
C VAL A 26 9.67 -9.65 -17.00
N LYS A 27 8.94 -9.47 -18.12
CA LYS A 27 7.69 -8.69 -18.14
C LYS A 27 6.65 -9.29 -17.20
N PHE A 28 6.51 -10.62 -17.20
CA PHE A 28 5.64 -11.33 -16.29
C PHE A 28 5.96 -11.02 -14.82
N VAL A 29 7.23 -11.15 -14.42
CA VAL A 29 7.67 -10.82 -13.06
C VAL A 29 7.41 -9.36 -12.71
N LEU A 30 7.70 -8.42 -13.63
CA LEU A 30 7.45 -7.00 -13.41
C LEU A 30 5.97 -6.70 -13.20
N ASN A 31 5.07 -7.33 -13.96
CA ASN A 31 3.64 -7.14 -13.81
C ASN A 31 3.15 -7.63 -12.43
N ILE A 32 3.64 -8.78 -11.96
CA ILE A 32 3.35 -9.29 -10.61
C ILE A 32 3.84 -8.34 -9.53
N LEU A 33 5.05 -7.80 -9.68
CA LEU A 33 5.69 -6.97 -8.66
C LEU A 33 5.24 -5.51 -8.68
N THR A 34 4.59 -5.03 -9.74
CA THR A 34 4.19 -3.62 -9.89
C THR A 34 3.33 -3.10 -8.72
N PRO A 35 2.30 -3.83 -8.24
CA PRO A 35 1.52 -3.40 -7.08
C PRO A 35 2.37 -3.27 -5.81
N ILE A 36 3.28 -4.22 -5.58
CA ILE A 36 4.19 -4.23 -4.42
C ILE A 36 5.20 -3.09 -4.51
N TYR A 37 5.80 -2.89 -5.69
CA TYR A 37 6.71 -1.78 -5.95
C TYR A 37 6.03 -0.43 -5.68
N SER A 38 4.75 -0.27 -6.04
CA SER A 38 4.00 0.96 -5.77
C SER A 38 3.88 1.25 -4.27
N VAL A 39 3.72 0.22 -3.44
CA VAL A 39 3.73 0.37 -1.97
C VAL A 39 5.10 0.83 -1.49
N LEU A 40 6.17 0.15 -1.90
CA LEU A 40 7.54 0.45 -1.49
C LEU A 40 7.98 1.84 -1.93
N HIS A 41 7.73 2.17 -3.19
CA HIS A 41 8.05 3.47 -3.75
C HIS A 41 7.36 4.59 -2.97
N MET A 42 6.09 4.41 -2.60
CA MET A 42 5.35 5.37 -1.80
C MET A 42 5.91 5.46 -0.37
N THR A 43 6.30 4.35 0.28
CA THR A 43 6.86 4.38 1.64
C THR A 43 8.25 5.00 1.71
N ASP A 44 9.03 4.86 0.64
CA ASP A 44 10.42 5.32 0.57
C ASP A 44 10.55 6.79 0.13
N CYS A 45 9.45 7.41 -0.34
CA CYS A 45 9.43 8.84 -0.66
C CYS A 45 9.37 9.72 0.60
N GLU A 46 9.91 10.94 0.51
CA GLU A 46 9.82 11.92 1.60
C GLU A 46 8.38 12.45 1.76
N GLY A 47 7.91 12.59 3.02
CA GLY A 47 6.61 13.20 3.33
C GLY A 47 5.73 12.35 4.26
N ALA A 48 4.43 12.68 4.33
CA ALA A 48 3.44 12.02 5.18
C ALA A 48 2.99 10.65 4.60
N THR A 49 3.94 9.75 4.36
CA THR A 49 3.70 8.42 3.77
C THR A 49 2.90 7.50 4.69
N LEU A 50 2.96 7.73 6.00
CA LEU A 50 2.27 6.93 7.01
C LEU A 50 0.76 6.86 6.79
N GLY A 51 0.14 7.99 6.40
CA GLY A 51 -1.30 8.04 6.11
C GLY A 51 -1.66 7.46 4.75
N LEU A 52 -0.71 7.41 3.80
CA LEU A 52 -0.90 6.81 2.47
C LEU A 52 -0.71 5.29 2.47
N LEU A 53 0.08 4.73 3.40
CA LEU A 53 0.38 3.31 3.49
C LEU A 53 -0.84 2.39 3.46
N ILE A 54 -1.84 2.69 4.28
CA ILE A 54 -3.10 1.92 4.32
C ILE A 54 -3.73 1.84 2.94
N HIS A 55 -3.88 2.99 2.29
CA HIS A 55 -4.55 3.10 1.00
C HIS A 55 -3.75 2.38 -0.10
N THR A 56 -2.45 2.65 -0.19
CA THR A 56 -1.59 2.05 -1.22
C THR A 56 -1.51 0.54 -1.06
N MET A 57 -1.47 0.03 0.17
CA MET A 57 -1.45 -1.42 0.40
C MET A 57 -2.79 -2.09 0.07
N ARG A 58 -3.94 -1.47 0.42
CA ARG A 58 -5.26 -1.98 0.02
C ARG A 58 -5.40 -2.02 -1.50
N ARG A 59 -4.98 -0.95 -2.18
CA ARG A 59 -4.92 -0.91 -3.65
C ARG A 59 -4.03 -2.01 -4.21
N ALA A 60 -2.85 -2.24 -3.63
CA ALA A 60 -1.96 -3.31 -4.10
C ALA A 60 -2.59 -4.70 -3.93
N ILE A 61 -3.31 -4.93 -2.83
CA ILE A 61 -4.07 -6.17 -2.62
C ILE A 61 -5.17 -6.34 -3.68
N ASP A 62 -5.90 -5.27 -4.00
CA ASP A 62 -6.96 -5.30 -5.00
C ASP A 62 -6.40 -5.51 -6.42
N ASP A 63 -5.28 -4.87 -6.75
CA ASP A 63 -4.58 -5.05 -8.03
C ASP A 63 -4.07 -6.49 -8.19
N VAL A 64 -3.52 -7.09 -7.13
CA VAL A 64 -3.09 -8.51 -7.14
C VAL A 64 -4.29 -9.44 -7.34
N ARG A 65 -5.44 -9.16 -6.70
CA ARG A 65 -6.68 -9.95 -6.86
C ARG A 65 -7.27 -9.82 -8.26
N ALA A 66 -7.10 -8.67 -8.90
CA ALA A 66 -7.61 -8.39 -10.24
C ALA A 66 -6.64 -8.82 -11.37
N ALA A 67 -5.46 -9.34 -11.04
CA ALA A 67 -4.45 -9.73 -12.02
C ALA A 67 -4.94 -10.88 -12.92
N THR A 68 -5.05 -10.62 -14.22
CA THR A 68 -5.53 -11.58 -15.23
C THR A 68 -4.41 -12.27 -16.02
N PHE A 69 -3.16 -11.85 -15.82
CA PHE A 69 -1.99 -12.31 -16.56
C PHE A 69 -1.22 -13.45 -15.86
N VAL A 70 -1.75 -13.98 -14.76
CA VAL A 70 -1.19 -15.09 -13.96
C VAL A 70 -2.22 -16.20 -13.79
N THR A 71 -1.79 -17.41 -13.44
CA THR A 71 -2.74 -18.45 -13.01
C THR A 71 -3.32 -18.10 -11.64
N VAL A 72 -4.45 -18.72 -11.29
CA VAL A 72 -5.10 -18.54 -9.98
C VAL A 72 -4.14 -18.93 -8.85
N GLU A 73 -3.37 -20.00 -9.03
CA GLU A 73 -2.39 -20.47 -8.05
C GLU A 73 -1.28 -19.44 -7.82
N GLN A 74 -0.72 -18.88 -8.90
CA GLN A 74 0.31 -17.85 -8.82
C GLN A 74 -0.21 -16.56 -8.18
N ALA A 75 -1.44 -16.14 -8.53
CA ALA A 75 -2.08 -14.99 -7.90
C ALA A 75 -2.24 -15.22 -6.38
N ASN A 76 -2.62 -16.43 -5.98
CA ASN A 76 -2.78 -16.78 -4.56
C ASN A 76 -1.45 -16.76 -3.79
N GLU A 77 -0.35 -17.25 -4.37
CA GLU A 77 0.97 -17.17 -3.73
C GLU A 77 1.42 -15.72 -3.50
N VAL A 78 1.23 -14.86 -4.52
CA VAL A 78 1.56 -13.43 -4.42
C VAL A 78 0.67 -12.73 -3.40
N LEU A 79 -0.62 -13.05 -3.41
CA LEU A 79 -1.60 -12.51 -2.46
C LEU A 79 -1.26 -12.94 -1.03
N GLU A 80 -0.88 -14.20 -0.80
CA GLU A 80 -0.48 -14.69 0.52
C GLU A 80 0.70 -13.89 1.08
N VAL A 81 1.75 -13.71 0.27
CA VAL A 81 2.93 -12.92 0.67
C VAL A 81 2.54 -11.47 0.96
N THR A 82 1.68 -10.89 0.11
CA THR A 82 1.20 -9.51 0.24
C THR A 82 0.38 -9.33 1.53
N LEU A 83 -0.58 -10.21 1.80
CA LEU A 83 -1.40 -10.20 3.01
C LEU A 83 -0.54 -10.43 4.26
N ARG A 84 0.43 -11.35 4.22
CA ARG A 84 1.35 -11.55 5.34
C ARG A 84 2.12 -10.27 5.64
N ARG A 85 2.63 -9.56 4.62
CA ARG A 85 3.30 -8.27 4.81
C ARG A 85 2.35 -7.21 5.38
N TRP A 86 1.11 -7.16 4.92
CA TRP A 86 0.09 -6.28 5.50
C TRP A 86 -0.06 -6.50 7.01
N THR A 87 -0.22 -7.75 7.46
CA THR A 87 -0.39 -8.04 8.90
C THR A 87 0.79 -7.57 9.77
N TRP A 88 2.01 -7.55 9.22
CA TRP A 88 3.20 -7.10 9.95
C TRP A 88 3.32 -5.58 10.01
N MET A 89 2.99 -4.91 8.90
CA MET A 89 3.06 -3.47 8.78
C MET A 89 1.87 -2.80 9.47
N HIS A 90 0.68 -3.38 9.40
CA HIS A 90 -0.54 -2.77 9.93
C HIS A 90 -0.47 -2.61 11.46
N ARG A 91 -0.69 -1.38 11.92
CA ARG A 91 -0.70 -0.99 13.34
C ARG A 91 -1.70 0.13 13.51
N PRO A 92 -2.29 0.31 14.71
CA PRO A 92 -3.28 1.38 14.95
C PRO A 92 -2.82 2.79 14.57
N ILE A 93 -1.51 3.06 14.61
CA ILE A 93 -0.95 4.35 14.18
C ILE A 93 -1.14 4.59 12.67
N HIS A 94 -1.10 3.54 11.85
CA HIS A 94 -1.29 3.63 10.41
C HIS A 94 -2.75 3.96 10.07
N GLY A 95 -3.71 3.28 10.71
CA GLY A 95 -5.13 3.61 10.56
C GLY A 95 -5.45 5.02 11.03
N PHE A 96 -4.90 5.44 12.18
CA PHE A 96 -5.07 6.80 12.68
C PHE A 96 -4.43 7.86 11.76
N ALA A 97 -3.23 7.62 11.24
CA ALA A 97 -2.56 8.51 10.30
C ALA A 97 -3.34 8.63 8.97
N ASN A 98 -3.91 7.52 8.48
CA ASN A 98 -4.74 7.51 7.28
C ASN A 98 -5.99 8.38 7.46
N LEU A 99 -6.68 8.28 8.61
CA LEU A 99 -7.83 9.11 8.95
C LEU A 99 -7.50 10.62 8.95
N LEU A 100 -6.30 10.98 9.40
CA LEU A 100 -5.86 12.37 9.44
C LEU A 100 -5.41 12.90 8.07
N HIS A 101 -5.16 12.02 7.11
CA HIS A 101 -4.60 12.38 5.82
C HIS A 101 -5.63 13.08 4.93
N ARG A 102 -5.31 14.31 4.49
CA ARG A 102 -6.25 15.17 3.73
C ARG A 102 -6.81 14.51 2.47
N ALA A 103 -6.00 13.69 1.78
CA ALA A 103 -6.42 13.01 0.55
C ALA A 103 -7.56 11.99 0.76
N PHE A 104 -7.73 11.47 1.98
CA PHE A 104 -8.74 10.45 2.29
C PHE A 104 -9.85 10.95 3.19
N LYS A 105 -9.79 12.24 3.58
CA LYS A 105 -10.85 12.89 4.35
C LYS A 105 -12.19 12.96 3.60
N SER A 106 -12.26 12.62 2.31
CA SER A 106 -13.51 12.61 1.55
C SER A 106 -13.98 11.23 1.08
N SER A 107 -13.14 10.20 1.17
CA SER A 107 -13.47 8.85 0.71
C SER A 107 -13.98 8.01 1.87
N THR A 108 -15.23 7.57 1.84
CA THR A 108 -15.81 6.36 2.52
C THR A 108 -15.13 5.83 3.80
N LEU A 109 -14.70 6.71 4.71
CA LEU A 109 -14.16 6.36 6.03
C LEU A 109 -15.27 5.82 6.96
N TYR A 110 -16.55 6.06 6.62
CA TYR A 110 -17.73 5.72 7.43
C TYR A 110 -17.96 4.23 7.62
N THR A 111 -17.53 3.40 6.67
CA THR A 111 -17.79 1.96 6.68
C THR A 111 -16.57 1.14 7.09
N ASP A 112 -15.43 1.79 7.29
CA ASP A 112 -14.18 1.11 7.54
C ASP A 112 -13.98 0.88 9.04
N PHE A 113 -14.59 -0.20 9.53
CA PHE A 113 -14.52 -0.59 10.94
C PHE A 113 -13.08 -0.78 11.43
N GLU A 114 -12.16 -1.21 10.57
CA GLU A 114 -10.73 -1.37 10.90
C GLU A 114 -10.12 -0.01 11.25
N LEU A 115 -10.34 1.01 10.42
CA LEU A 115 -9.78 2.35 10.66
C LEU A 115 -10.38 3.05 11.88
N LEU A 116 -11.68 2.86 12.13
CA LEU A 116 -12.34 3.40 13.32
C LEU A 116 -11.85 2.74 14.61
N SER A 117 -11.64 1.41 14.58
CA SER A 117 -11.05 0.65 15.69
C SER A 117 -9.62 1.09 15.97
N ASP A 118 -8.81 1.24 14.91
CA ASP A 118 -7.43 1.71 15.00
C ASP A 118 -7.32 3.11 15.61
N ARG A 119 -8.20 4.03 15.21
CA ARG A 119 -8.30 5.37 15.81
C ARG A 119 -8.50 5.26 17.32
N LEU A 120 -9.52 4.54 17.78
CA LEU A 120 -9.84 4.42 19.20
C LEU A 120 -8.70 3.76 19.98
N SER A 121 -8.14 2.67 19.44
CA SER A 121 -7.01 1.95 20.02
C SER A 121 -5.77 2.83 20.17
N TYR A 122 -5.42 3.62 19.15
CA TYR A 122 -4.26 4.49 19.20
C TYR A 122 -4.48 5.69 20.14
N MET A 123 -5.65 6.34 20.06
CA MET A 123 -5.98 7.50 20.89
C MET A 123 -5.97 7.17 22.38
N THR A 124 -6.61 6.08 22.78
CA THR A 124 -6.66 5.66 24.18
C THR A 124 -5.29 5.32 24.76
N ARG A 125 -4.35 4.86 23.92
CA ARG A 125 -3.01 4.46 24.34
C ARG A 125 -2.00 5.60 24.39
N VAL A 126 -2.07 6.56 23.47
CA VAL A 126 -0.98 7.54 23.26
C VAL A 126 -1.39 8.97 23.58
N VAL A 127 -2.68 9.32 23.42
CA VAL A 127 -3.15 10.68 23.66
C VAL A 127 -3.47 10.85 25.15
N PRO A 128 -3.03 11.93 25.82
CA PRO A 128 -3.48 12.25 27.17
C PRO A 128 -5.00 12.32 27.26
N SER A 129 -5.58 11.76 28.33
CA SER A 129 -7.04 11.65 28.49
C SER A 129 -7.78 12.98 28.40
N HIS A 130 -7.19 14.07 28.89
CA HIS A 130 -7.78 15.41 28.78
C HIS A 130 -7.88 15.94 27.34
N LEU A 131 -7.13 15.37 26.39
CA LEU A 131 -7.18 15.73 24.96
C LEU A 131 -8.06 14.78 24.13
N HIS A 132 -8.61 13.72 24.73
CA HIS A 132 -9.40 12.72 23.98
C HIS A 132 -10.60 13.36 23.29
N ASN A 133 -11.39 14.17 24.01
CA ASN A 133 -12.59 14.80 23.45
C ASN A 133 -12.26 15.78 22.31
N ASP A 134 -11.22 16.61 22.48
CA ASP A 134 -10.78 17.57 21.45
C ASP A 134 -10.30 16.84 20.17
N MET A 135 -9.51 15.77 20.34
CA MET A 135 -9.06 14.95 19.22
C MET A 135 -10.20 14.20 18.56
N LEU A 136 -11.15 13.66 19.35
CA LEU A 136 -12.34 13.00 18.81
C LEU A 136 -13.14 14.00 17.97
N GLU A 137 -13.42 15.20 18.49
CA GLU A 137 -14.15 16.24 17.78
C GLU A 137 -13.44 16.62 16.47
N LYS A 138 -12.15 16.94 16.50
CA LYS A 138 -11.39 17.36 15.31
C LYS A 138 -11.20 16.26 14.27
N THR A 139 -11.21 15.01 14.71
CA THR A 139 -11.19 13.85 13.82
C THR A 139 -12.58 13.32 13.52
N SER A 140 -13.64 13.99 14.00
CA SER A 140 -15.03 13.61 13.78
C SER A 140 -15.65 14.25 12.55
N PHE A 141 -14.85 14.83 11.65
CA PHE A 141 -15.36 15.48 10.45
C PHE A 141 -14.63 15.04 9.20
N TYR A 142 -15.36 15.11 8.09
CA TYR A 142 -14.87 14.77 6.76
C TYR A 142 -15.26 15.81 5.73
N LEU A 143 -14.60 15.79 4.59
CA LEU A 143 -14.90 16.65 3.44
C LEU A 143 -15.83 15.91 2.49
N ASP A 144 -17.03 16.39 2.21
CA ASP A 144 -17.85 15.81 1.14
C ASP A 144 -17.27 16.12 -0.26
N GLU A 145 -17.87 15.57 -1.32
CA GLU A 145 -17.48 15.83 -2.72
C GLU A 145 -17.57 17.31 -3.12
N ARG A 146 -18.28 18.12 -2.33
CA ARG A 146 -18.49 19.57 -2.53
C ARG A 146 -17.56 20.41 -1.64
N GLY A 147 -16.69 19.78 -0.86
CA GLY A 147 -15.73 20.44 0.04
C GLY A 147 -16.32 20.93 1.36
N ASN A 148 -17.50 20.46 1.77
CA ASN A 148 -18.11 20.82 3.06
C ASN A 148 -17.62 19.89 4.17
N TRP A 149 -17.44 20.45 5.38
CA TRP A 149 -17.15 19.67 6.58
C TRP A 149 -18.42 19.05 7.15
N ILE A 150 -18.50 17.73 7.16
CA ILE A 150 -19.65 16.97 7.67
C ILE A 150 -19.25 16.22 8.95
N PRO A 151 -19.99 16.38 10.07
CA PRO A 151 -19.73 15.63 11.31
C PRO A 151 -20.08 14.14 11.20
N PHE A 152 -19.35 13.32 11.96
CA PHE A 152 -19.50 11.87 12.08
C PHE A 152 -20.71 11.43 12.92
N MET A 153 -21.47 12.35 13.53
CA MET A 153 -22.43 12.00 14.58
C MET A 153 -23.37 10.84 14.20
N LEU A 154 -23.19 9.76 14.95
CA LEU A 154 -24.03 8.60 15.25
C LEU A 154 -25.42 8.62 14.57
N ARG A 155 -25.59 7.78 13.56
CA ARG A 155 -26.85 7.06 13.35
C ARG A 155 -26.63 5.59 13.66
#